data_AF-A0A536XMP8-F1
#
_entry.id   AF-A0A536XMP8-F1
#
_cell.length_a   1.000
_cell.length_b   1.000
_cell.length_c   1.000
_cell.angle_alpha   90.00
_cell.angle_beta   90.00
_cell.angle_gamma   90.00
#
_symmetry.space_group_name_H-M   'P 1'
#
loop_
_entity.id
_entity.type
_entity.pdbx_description
1 polymer ?
#
loop_
_entity_poly.entity_id
_entity_poly.type
_entity_poly.pdbx_seq_one_letter_code
_entity_poly.pdbx_strand_id
1 'polypeptide(L)'
;MLFGKIRWSKGLGAPVGNPCSGFTILVEEHTVSQFRMGADGPEVIPGTGIWKVAIDSAPCWTALDEGDMRVVRFSVPDVHLNGFPDGKYRVAPKLTGNWGASRLQMMLGFRRIEPIAFYVSLTKEQHIVSVDFEVVQHAWRPTLF
;
A
#
# COMPACT_ATOMS: atom_id res chain seq x y z
N MET A 1 -9.27 -7.15 -9.79
CA MET A 1 -9.70 -6.25 -8.69
C MET A 1 -8.89 -6.53 -7.43
N LEU A 2 -8.26 -5.49 -6.88
CA LEU A 2 -7.51 -5.59 -5.63
C LEU A 2 -8.30 -4.88 -4.54
N PHE A 3 -8.48 -5.54 -3.41
CA PHE A 3 -9.05 -4.98 -2.21
C PHE A 3 -7.98 -4.91 -1.15
N GLY A 4 -8.07 -3.92 -0.28
CA GLY A 4 -7.26 -3.97 0.92
C GLY A 4 -7.92 -3.33 2.11
N LYS A 5 -7.32 -3.61 3.26
CA LYS A 5 -7.64 -2.92 4.51
C LYS A 5 -6.37 -2.39 5.15
N ILE A 6 -6.50 -1.25 5.81
CA ILE A 6 -5.46 -0.65 6.62
C ILE A 6 -6.01 -0.57 8.03
N ARG A 7 -5.31 -1.18 8.99
CA ARG A 7 -5.71 -1.23 10.38
C ARG A 7 -4.65 -0.61 11.29
N TRP A 8 -5.08 0.05 12.35
CA TRP A 8 -4.18 0.67 13.32
C TRP A 8 -4.81 0.72 14.71
N SER A 9 -3.98 0.67 15.76
CA SER A 9 -4.50 0.72 17.13
C SER A 9 -5.23 2.03 17.41
N LYS A 10 -6.39 1.96 18.09
CA LYS A 10 -7.14 3.13 18.57
C LYS A 10 -6.29 4.07 19.42
N GLY A 11 -5.29 3.52 20.13
CA GLY A 11 -4.34 4.26 20.97
C GLY A 11 -3.39 5.18 20.18
N LEU A 12 -3.19 4.94 18.88
CA LEU A 12 -2.38 5.81 18.00
C LEU A 12 -3.10 7.11 17.60
N GLY A 13 -4.37 7.25 17.98
CA GLY A 13 -5.23 8.33 17.51
C GLY A 13 -5.79 8.06 16.11
N ALA A 14 -6.45 9.06 15.54
CA ALA A 14 -7.08 8.97 14.23
C ALA A 14 -6.90 10.29 13.47
N PRO A 15 -6.97 10.26 12.14
CA PRO A 15 -7.12 11.46 11.32
C PRO A 15 -8.29 12.32 11.81
N VAL A 16 -8.12 13.63 11.77
CA VAL A 16 -9.19 14.60 12.04
C VAL A 16 -10.21 14.51 10.89
N GLY A 17 -11.47 14.29 11.23
CA GLY A 17 -12.54 14.16 10.24
C GLY A 17 -12.60 12.76 9.64
N ASN A 18 -12.55 12.66 8.31
CA ASN A 18 -12.66 11.38 7.61
C ASN A 18 -11.39 10.53 7.83
N PRO A 19 -11.48 9.30 8.38
CA PRO A 19 -10.32 8.41 8.56
C PRO A 19 -9.52 8.13 7.28
N CYS A 20 -10.15 8.13 6.11
CA CYS A 20 -9.43 7.96 4.84
C CYS A 20 -8.52 9.13 4.49
N SER A 21 -8.77 10.33 5.05
CA SER A 21 -7.87 11.48 4.86
C SER A 21 -6.50 11.28 5.50
N GLY A 22 -6.35 10.26 6.35
CA GLY A 22 -5.08 9.86 6.94
C GLY A 22 -4.16 9.08 6.02
N PHE A 23 -4.62 8.72 4.82
CA PHE A 23 -3.93 7.77 3.95
C PHE A 23 -3.92 8.22 2.49
N THR A 24 -2.75 8.11 1.85
CA THR A 24 -2.60 8.11 0.40
C THR A 24 -2.23 6.69 -0.01
N ILE A 25 -3.04 6.05 -0.85
CA ILE A 25 -2.85 4.62 -1.18
C ILE A 25 -2.28 4.51 -2.58
N LEU A 26 -0.95 4.52 -2.67
CA LEU A 26 -0.25 4.45 -3.94
C LEU A 26 -0.33 3.03 -4.50
N VAL A 27 -0.70 2.93 -5.77
CA VAL A 27 -0.67 1.67 -6.52
C VAL A 27 0.23 1.86 -7.74
N GLU A 28 1.25 1.04 -7.81
CA GLU A 28 2.12 0.96 -8.98
C GLU A 28 1.89 -0.36 -9.70
N GLU A 29 1.98 -0.29 -11.02
CA GLU A 29 1.94 -1.43 -11.92
C GLU A 29 3.31 -1.59 -12.56
N HIS A 30 3.77 -2.84 -12.67
CA HIS A 30 4.99 -3.15 -13.40
C HIS A 30 4.69 -3.19 -14.90
N THR A 31 5.41 -2.39 -15.69
CA THR A 31 5.31 -2.47 -17.15
C THR A 31 5.86 -3.80 -17.65
N VAL A 32 5.48 -4.17 -18.89
CA VAL A 32 5.98 -5.37 -19.55
C VAL A 32 7.49 -5.38 -19.58
N SER A 33 8.05 -6.47 -19.07
CA SER A 33 9.44 -6.80 -19.31
C SER A 33 9.62 -7.23 -20.77
N GLN A 34 10.68 -6.76 -21.43
CA GLN A 34 11.09 -7.29 -22.72
C GLN A 34 11.63 -8.70 -22.55
N PHE A 35 11.41 -9.54 -23.56
CA PHE A 35 11.89 -10.91 -23.59
C PHE A 35 12.92 -11.08 -24.70
N ARG A 36 13.89 -11.97 -24.49
CA ARG A 36 14.82 -12.48 -25.50
C ARG A 36 14.74 -14.00 -25.55
N MET A 37 15.09 -14.61 -26.67
CA MET A 37 15.25 -16.06 -26.72
C MET A 37 16.61 -16.45 -26.17
N GLY A 38 16.62 -17.14 -25.03
CA GLY A 38 17.77 -17.80 -24.44
C GLY A 38 17.89 -19.26 -24.86
N ALA A 39 18.93 -19.94 -24.37
CA ALA A 39 19.19 -21.35 -24.68
C ALA A 39 18.07 -22.28 -24.19
N ASP A 40 17.41 -21.91 -23.10
CA ASP A 40 16.34 -22.69 -22.46
C ASP A 40 14.93 -22.14 -22.77
N GLY A 41 14.82 -21.15 -23.67
CA GLY A 41 13.55 -20.53 -24.08
C GLY A 41 13.47 -19.02 -23.80
N PRO A 42 12.26 -18.44 -23.77
CA PRO A 42 12.07 -17.01 -23.53
C PRO A 42 12.58 -16.57 -22.15
N GLU A 43 13.57 -15.69 -22.13
CA GLU A 43 14.14 -15.08 -20.92
C GLU A 43 13.71 -13.61 -20.82
N VAL A 44 13.40 -13.16 -19.60
CA VAL A 44 13.17 -11.74 -19.30
C VAL A 44 14.49 -10.98 -19.36
N ILE A 45 14.52 -9.88 -20.12
CA ILE A 45 15.66 -8.95 -20.12
C ILE A 45 15.61 -8.11 -18.83
N PRO A 46 16.61 -8.21 -17.94
CA PRO A 46 16.62 -7.44 -16.70
C PRO A 46 16.55 -5.93 -16.95
N GLY A 47 15.77 -5.22 -16.14
CA GLY A 47 15.67 -3.75 -16.18
C GLY A 47 14.75 -3.16 -17.27
N THR A 48 14.06 -3.99 -18.05
CA THR A 48 13.15 -3.53 -19.11
C THR A 48 11.71 -3.29 -18.65
N GLY A 49 11.30 -3.95 -17.56
CA GLY A 49 10.09 -3.61 -16.82
C GLY A 49 10.39 -2.56 -15.74
N ILE A 50 9.57 -1.52 -15.67
CA ILE A 50 9.66 -0.45 -14.68
C ILE A 50 8.35 -0.32 -13.92
N TRP A 51 8.42 0.11 -12.67
CA TRP A 51 7.23 0.45 -11.89
C TRP A 51 6.71 1.82 -12.31
N LYS A 52 5.42 1.88 -12.68
CA LYS A 52 4.71 3.13 -12.97
C LYS A 52 3.55 3.30 -12.01
N VAL A 53 3.28 4.54 -11.62
CA VAL A 53 2.09 4.85 -10.83
C VAL A 53 0.85 4.59 -11.69
N ALA A 54 0.06 3.62 -11.27
CA ALA A 54 -1.23 3.31 -11.89
C ALA A 54 -2.32 4.18 -11.26
N ILE A 55 -2.32 4.28 -9.92
CA ILE A 55 -3.22 5.12 -9.15
C ILE A 55 -2.40 5.81 -8.05
N ASP A 56 -2.49 7.13 -7.98
CA ASP A 56 -1.78 7.96 -7.00
C ASP A 56 -2.43 7.92 -5.60
N SER A 57 -3.74 7.70 -5.52
CA SER A 57 -4.44 7.34 -4.29
C SER A 57 -5.71 6.52 -4.56
N ALA A 58 -5.72 5.25 -4.16
CA ALA A 58 -6.89 4.40 -4.31
C ALA A 58 -8.09 4.92 -3.49
N PRO A 59 -9.33 4.82 -4.01
CA PRO A 59 -10.53 5.13 -3.25
C PRO A 59 -10.60 4.34 -1.95
N CYS A 60 -10.87 5.06 -0.85
CA CYS A 60 -10.92 4.53 0.50
C CYS A 60 -12.28 4.84 1.14
N TRP A 61 -12.74 3.93 1.99
CA TRP A 61 -13.89 4.15 2.87
C TRP A 61 -13.61 3.62 4.28
N THR A 62 -14.30 4.21 5.25
CA THR A 62 -14.22 3.76 6.64
C THR A 62 -14.97 2.44 6.79
N ALA A 63 -14.39 1.50 7.53
CA ALA A 63 -15.03 0.24 7.89
C ALA A 63 -15.32 0.18 9.39
N LEU A 64 -16.04 -0.85 9.82
CA LEU A 64 -16.20 -1.13 11.23
C LEU A 64 -14.84 -1.45 11.86
N ASP A 65 -14.64 -0.97 13.08
CA ASP A 65 -13.47 -1.29 13.89
C ASP A 65 -13.35 -2.81 14.10
N GLU A 66 -12.12 -3.31 14.13
CA GLU A 66 -11.79 -4.69 14.45
C GLU A 66 -11.20 -4.74 15.86
N GLY A 67 -12.06 -4.86 16.87
CA GLY A 67 -11.67 -4.82 18.28
C GLY A 67 -11.06 -3.46 18.68
N ASP A 68 -9.78 -3.48 19.08
CA ASP A 68 -9.02 -2.28 19.43
C ASP A 68 -8.35 -1.59 18.23
N MET A 69 -8.60 -2.09 17.02
CA MET A 69 -8.07 -1.54 15.78
C MET A 69 -9.13 -0.72 15.05
N ARG A 70 -8.77 0.50 14.65
CA ARG A 70 -9.49 1.25 13.63
C ARG A 70 -9.18 0.66 12.27
N VAL A 71 -10.15 0.68 11.36
CA VAL A 71 -10.01 0.07 10.04
C VAL A 71 -10.56 0.99 8.94
N VAL A 72 -9.76 1.16 7.89
CA VAL A 72 -10.23 1.66 6.60
C VAL A 72 -10.05 0.57 5.56
N ARG A 73 -10.91 0.58 4.54
CA ARG A 73 -10.83 -0.32 3.40
C ARG A 73 -10.64 0.50 2.13
N PHE A 74 -10.03 -0.12 1.15
CA PHE A 74 -9.86 0.47 -0.17
C PHE A 74 -10.06 -0.59 -1.24
N SER A 75 -10.40 -0.12 -2.43
CA SER A 75 -10.43 -0.95 -3.63
C SER A 75 -9.69 -0.23 -4.73
N VAL A 76 -8.94 -1.00 -5.48
CA VAL A 76 -8.33 -0.57 -6.73
C VAL A 76 -9.27 -1.09 -7.83
N PRO A 77 -10.11 -0.22 -8.43
CA PRO A 77 -10.86 -0.60 -9.62
C PRO A 77 -9.87 -0.86 -10.77
N ASP A 78 -10.26 -1.68 -11.74
CA ASP A 78 -9.52 -1.87 -13.00
C ASP A 78 -8.13 -2.50 -12.88
N VAL A 79 -7.96 -3.45 -11.94
CA VAL A 79 -6.76 -4.28 -11.86
C VAL A 79 -6.80 -5.39 -12.91
N HIS A 80 -6.74 -4.97 -14.18
CA HIS A 80 -6.57 -5.67 -15.46
C HIS A 80 -7.42 -4.93 -16.48
N LEU A 81 -6.80 -4.17 -17.40
CA LEU A 81 -7.38 -3.87 -18.73
C LEU A 81 -6.35 -3.31 -19.73
N ASN A 82 -5.17 -2.84 -19.27
CA ASN A 82 -4.07 -2.51 -20.18
C ASN A 82 -3.17 -3.75 -20.35
N GLY A 83 -3.17 -4.32 -21.55
CA GLY A 83 -2.61 -5.63 -21.89
C GLY A 83 -1.11 -5.79 -21.69
N PHE A 84 -0.68 -5.98 -20.44
CA PHE A 84 0.72 -6.11 -20.06
C PHE A 84 0.98 -7.46 -19.34
N PRO A 85 1.73 -8.42 -19.94
CA PRO A 85 1.91 -9.80 -19.45
C PRO A 85 2.43 -10.02 -18.02
N ASP A 86 3.01 -9.02 -17.35
CA ASP A 86 3.65 -9.25 -16.05
C ASP A 86 2.66 -9.29 -14.88
N GLY A 87 1.50 -8.60 -14.98
CA GLY A 87 0.41 -8.65 -13.99
C GLY A 87 0.81 -8.29 -12.54
N LYS A 88 1.94 -7.60 -12.35
CA LYS A 88 2.53 -7.30 -11.04
C LYS A 88 2.12 -5.92 -10.56
N TYR A 89 1.66 -5.86 -9.31
CA TYR A 89 1.25 -4.64 -8.65
C TYR A 89 2.01 -4.47 -7.32
N ARG A 90 2.36 -3.22 -7.01
CA ARG A 90 2.87 -2.80 -5.71
C ARG A 90 1.84 -1.86 -5.08
N VAL A 91 1.36 -2.21 -3.89
CA VAL A 91 0.45 -1.37 -3.13
C VAL A 91 1.18 -0.85 -1.90
N ALA A 92 1.25 0.47 -1.78
CA ALA A 92 1.95 1.16 -0.71
C ALA A 92 1.07 2.27 -0.15
N PRO A 93 0.34 1.99 0.94
CA PRO A 93 -0.28 3.05 1.71
C PRO A 93 0.81 3.97 2.29
N LYS A 94 0.51 5.26 2.38
CA LYS A 94 1.34 6.27 3.03
C LYS A 94 0.47 7.02 4.01
N LEU A 95 0.99 7.30 5.21
CA LEU A 95 0.29 8.17 6.14
C LEU A 95 0.37 9.62 5.67
N THR A 96 -0.77 10.29 5.72
CA THR A 96 -0.94 11.70 5.40
C THR A 96 -1.99 12.31 6.34
N GLY A 97 -2.37 13.55 6.09
CA GLY A 97 -3.43 14.24 6.80
C GLY A 97 -3.07 14.64 8.23
N ASN A 98 -3.98 15.39 8.86
CA ASN A 98 -3.84 15.80 10.25
C ASN A 98 -4.39 14.72 11.16
N TRP A 99 -3.55 14.13 12.00
CA TRP A 99 -3.97 13.17 13.03
C TRP A 99 -4.34 13.93 14.31
N GLY A 100 -5.56 13.71 14.80
CA GLY A 100 -6.22 14.48 15.84
C GLY A 100 -5.53 14.43 17.21
N ALA A 101 -5.64 15.55 17.91
CA ALA A 101 -4.87 15.97 19.09
C ALA A 101 -5.18 15.24 20.42
N SER A 102 -5.46 13.94 20.41
CA SER A 102 -5.47 13.16 21.65
C SER A 102 -4.02 12.84 22.07
N ARG A 103 -3.36 13.79 22.75
CA ARG A 103 -2.11 13.64 23.53
C ARG A 103 -0.78 13.50 22.76
N LEU A 104 -0.54 14.42 21.83
CA LEU A 104 0.81 14.90 21.45
C LEU A 104 1.48 15.75 22.57
N GLN A 105 1.25 15.47 23.86
CA GLN A 105 1.85 16.28 24.94
C GLN A 105 3.17 15.74 25.51
N MET A 106 3.62 14.54 25.16
CA MET A 106 5.02 14.13 25.35
C MET A 106 5.44 13.14 24.27
N MET A 107 5.72 13.64 23.07
CA MET A 107 6.61 12.93 22.14
C MET A 107 7.62 13.94 21.57
N LEU A 108 8.66 14.21 22.36
CA LEU A 108 9.95 14.63 21.81
C LEU A 108 10.51 13.45 21.02
N GLY A 109 10.16 13.38 19.73
CA GLY A 109 10.62 12.33 18.84
C GLY A 109 9.52 11.84 17.91
N PHE A 110 9.24 12.59 16.85
CA PHE A 110 8.41 12.08 15.75
C PHE A 110 9.16 10.95 15.05
N ARG A 111 8.77 9.67 15.23
CA ARG A 111 9.22 8.57 14.37
C ARG A 111 8.13 8.23 13.35
N ARG A 112 8.59 8.13 12.10
CA ARG A 112 7.88 7.68 10.89
C ARG A 112 7.10 6.39 11.17
N ILE A 113 5.77 6.48 11.07
CA ILE A 113 4.88 5.32 11.05
C ILE A 113 4.70 4.99 9.55
N GLU A 114 5.31 3.90 9.08
CA GLU A 114 5.27 3.50 7.67
C GLU A 114 4.31 2.33 7.50
N PRO A 115 3.30 2.44 6.62
CA PRO A 115 2.63 1.25 6.14
C PRO A 115 3.65 0.44 5.32
N ILE A 116 3.70 -0.87 5.56
CA ILE A 116 4.54 -1.80 4.80
C ILE A 116 4.01 -1.84 3.35
N ALA A 117 4.86 -2.03 2.35
CA ALA A 117 4.42 -2.23 0.96
C ALA A 117 4.13 -3.71 0.69
N PHE A 118 3.14 -4.01 -0.15
CA PHE A 118 2.80 -5.38 -0.56
C PHE A 118 2.96 -5.58 -2.06
N TYR A 119 3.38 -6.78 -2.46
CA TYR A 119 3.56 -7.18 -3.86
C TYR A 119 2.57 -8.28 -4.22
N VAL A 120 1.83 -8.08 -5.31
CA VAL A 120 0.85 -9.06 -5.81
C VAL A 120 1.11 -9.32 -7.28
N SER A 121 1.13 -10.60 -7.68
CA SER A 121 1.04 -11.00 -9.09
C SER A 121 -0.38 -11.48 -9.35
N LEU A 122 -1.10 -10.84 -10.26
CA LEU A 122 -2.46 -11.19 -10.63
C LEU A 122 -2.44 -11.95 -11.95
N THR A 123 -3.08 -13.12 -11.96
CA THR A 123 -3.32 -13.91 -13.18
C THR A 123 -4.80 -13.84 -13.55
N LYS A 124 -5.17 -14.30 -14.76
CA LYS A 124 -6.59 -14.40 -15.16
C LYS A 124 -7.41 -15.24 -14.17
N GLU A 125 -6.81 -16.28 -13.62
CA GLU A 125 -7.41 -17.19 -12.64
C GLU A 125 -7.46 -16.58 -11.23
N GLN A 126 -6.49 -15.73 -10.88
CA GLN A 126 -6.38 -15.05 -9.59
C GLN A 126 -6.50 -13.53 -9.76
N HIS A 127 -7.67 -13.09 -10.23
CA HIS A 127 -7.94 -11.67 -10.48
C HIS A 127 -8.60 -10.95 -9.30
N ILE A 128 -8.86 -11.64 -8.18
CA ILE A 128 -9.35 -11.03 -6.93
C ILE A 128 -8.34 -11.32 -5.83
N VAL A 129 -7.73 -10.27 -5.27
CA VAL A 129 -6.77 -10.39 -4.17
C VAL A 129 -7.10 -9.39 -3.07
N SER A 130 -6.95 -9.83 -1.81
CA SER A 130 -7.05 -8.99 -0.62
C SER A 130 -5.68 -8.79 0.01
N VAL A 131 -5.37 -7.55 0.39
CA VAL A 131 -4.15 -7.18 1.13
C VAL A 131 -4.50 -6.55 2.47
N ASP A 132 -3.74 -6.86 3.52
CA ASP A 132 -3.93 -6.34 4.88
C ASP A 132 -2.67 -5.57 5.30
N PHE A 133 -2.85 -4.31 5.67
CA PHE A 133 -1.78 -3.45 6.14
C PHE A 133 -2.02 -3.06 7.59
N GLU A 134 -1.01 -3.26 8.42
CA GLU A 134 -1.02 -2.80 9.79
C GLU A 134 -0.08 -1.61 9.96
N VAL A 135 -0.60 -0.55 10.57
CA VAL A 135 0.14 0.64 10.93
C VAL A 135 0.80 0.41 12.28
N VAL A 136 2.13 0.30 12.27
CA VAL A 136 2.92 0.00 13.47
C VAL A 136 3.73 1.22 13.90
N GLN A 137 3.70 1.53 15.20
CA GLN A 137 4.56 2.56 15.77
C GLN A 137 5.91 1.95 16.15
N HIS A 138 6.99 2.52 15.62
CA HIS A 138 8.34 2.18 16.03
C HIS A 138 8.95 3.32 16.86
N ALA A 139 9.72 3.01 17.90
CA ALA A 139 10.39 4.01 18.77
C ALA A 139 11.70 4.50 18.13
N TRP A 140 11.92 5.80 17.93
CA TRP A 140 13.07 6.31 17.16
C TRP A 140 14.40 5.71 17.61
N ARG A 141 15.13 5.09 16.67
CA ARG A 141 16.54 4.72 16.89
C ARG A 141 17.38 5.72 16.13
N PRO A 142 18.22 6.55 16.79
CA PRO A 142 19.27 7.25 16.09
C PRO A 142 20.14 6.20 15.40
N THR A 143 20.31 6.29 14.09
CA THR A 143 21.48 5.69 13.43
C THR A 143 22.70 6.36 14.06
N LEU A 144 23.44 5.62 14.89
CA LEU A 144 24.79 6.00 15.25
C LEU A 144 25.61 5.95 13.95
N PHE A 145 26.22 7.09 13.61
CA PHE A 145 27.14 7.27 12.49
C PHE A 145 28.33 6.32 12.59
#